data_AF-A0A969T889-F1
#
_entry.id   AF-A0A969T889-F1
#
_cell.length_a   1.000
_cell.length_b   1.000
_cell.length_c   1.000
_cell.angle_alpha   90.00
_cell.angle_beta   90.00
_cell.angle_gamma   90.00
#
_symmetry.space_group_name_H-M   'P 1'
#
loop_
_entity.id
_entity.type
_entity.pdbx_description
1 polymer ?
#
loop_
_entity_poly.entity_id
_entity_poly.type
_entity_poly.pdbx_seq_one_letter_code
_entity_poly.pdbx_strand_id
1 'polypeptide(L)'
;MKREKSKYKTKKQARITDDKPINIESTYWDKLSDKKSIVFLIILVTGIGTIAFFKYLTTEYLFFFKDIGSDSINQNYPSQVHIYNIMREGLTNKWSFYPGMGRSYVINLLVEPLSWIQLLESRLGMSVIGQDYMIYSKFIRLFIYQFLLTGILFYTYLRTLSFSNFVSVIGSISIAFSGYMVLGSSWGFSGHVFKAVFLLFSFEQL
;
A
#
# COMPACT_ATOMS: atom_id res chain seq x y z
N MET A 1 -65.62 43.19 3.58
CA MET A 1 -64.57 42.17 3.79
C MET A 1 -63.20 42.85 3.63
N LYS A 2 -62.61 43.34 4.73
CA LYS A 2 -61.34 44.09 4.75
C LYS A 2 -60.17 43.11 4.70
N ARG A 3 -59.27 43.25 3.72
CA ARG A 3 -58.02 42.47 3.64
C ARG A 3 -56.97 43.10 4.56
N GLU A 4 -56.60 42.41 5.63
CA GLU A 4 -55.45 42.75 6.47
C GLU A 4 -54.15 42.47 5.71
N LYS A 5 -53.28 43.48 5.61
CA LYS A 5 -51.93 43.35 5.07
C LYS A 5 -51.00 42.85 6.18
N SER A 6 -50.57 41.59 6.08
CA SER A 6 -49.53 41.01 6.91
C SER A 6 -48.20 41.77 6.74
N LYS A 7 -47.70 42.35 7.84
CA LYS A 7 -46.36 42.95 7.94
C LYS A 7 -45.32 41.85 8.19
N TYR A 8 -44.67 41.37 7.14
CA TYR A 8 -43.44 40.59 7.30
C TYR A 8 -42.29 41.54 7.66
N LYS A 9 -41.79 41.44 8.89
CA LYS A 9 -40.55 42.09 9.34
C LYS A 9 -39.36 41.40 8.66
N THR A 10 -38.68 42.11 7.77
CA THR A 10 -37.40 41.70 7.20
C THR A 10 -36.37 41.59 8.32
N LYS A 11 -35.96 40.36 8.68
CA LYS A 11 -34.79 40.15 9.53
C LYS A 11 -33.58 40.72 8.79
N LYS A 12 -33.05 41.82 9.32
CA LYS A 12 -31.78 42.42 8.91
C LYS A 12 -30.71 41.33 9.00
N GLN A 13 -30.24 40.87 7.83
CA GLN A 13 -29.06 40.01 7.74
C GLN A 13 -27.91 40.79 8.37
N ALA A 14 -27.45 40.33 9.54
CA ALA A 14 -26.21 40.78 10.11
C ALA A 14 -25.11 40.43 9.10
N ARG A 15 -24.55 41.45 8.44
CA ARG A 15 -23.32 41.30 7.67
C ARG A 15 -22.28 40.76 8.63
N ILE A 16 -21.82 39.54 8.33
CA ILE A 16 -20.61 38.97 8.94
C ILE A 16 -19.50 39.97 8.61
N THR A 17 -19.03 40.63 9.66
CA THR A 17 -17.98 41.65 9.61
C THR A 17 -16.63 40.98 9.38
N ASP A 18 -15.92 41.49 8.37
CA ASP A 18 -14.47 41.48 8.22
C ASP A 18 -13.76 40.17 8.60
N ASP A 19 -13.75 39.22 7.67
CA ASP A 19 -12.72 38.17 7.62
C ASP A 19 -11.36 38.84 7.40
N LYS A 20 -10.71 39.26 8.48
CA LYS A 20 -9.27 39.49 8.47
C LYS A 20 -8.65 38.19 7.94
N PRO A 21 -7.76 38.24 6.93
CA PRO A 21 -7.10 37.04 6.46
C PRO A 21 -6.40 36.41 7.67
N ILE A 22 -6.85 35.20 8.04
CA ILE A 22 -6.17 34.41 9.07
C ILE A 22 -4.78 34.18 8.51
N ASN A 23 -3.81 34.92 9.04
CA ASN A 23 -2.41 34.74 8.72
C ASN A 23 -2.01 33.44 9.39
N ILE A 24 -2.28 32.31 8.72
CA ILE A 24 -1.82 31.00 9.16
C ILE A 24 -0.29 31.10 9.07
N GLU A 25 0.34 31.33 10.22
CA GLU A 25 1.79 31.34 10.30
C GLU A 25 2.31 30.09 9.61
N SER A 26 3.22 30.27 8.65
CA SER A 26 3.80 29.16 7.89
C SER A 26 4.28 28.10 8.88
N THR A 27 3.66 26.94 8.84
CA THR A 27 3.95 25.86 9.77
C THR A 27 5.38 25.39 9.48
N TYR A 28 6.09 24.82 10.46
CA TYR A 28 7.42 24.22 10.21
C TYR A 28 7.42 23.27 8.99
N TRP A 29 6.29 22.57 8.79
CA TRP A 29 6.05 21.67 7.67
C TRP A 29 6.00 22.35 6.29
N ASP A 30 5.58 23.61 6.23
CA ASP A 30 5.51 24.38 4.99
C ASP A 30 6.91 24.85 4.54
N LYS A 31 7.87 24.91 5.49
CA LYS A 31 9.30 25.19 5.21
C LYS A 31 10.09 23.94 4.85
N LEU A 32 9.54 22.75 5.09
CA LEU A 32 10.21 21.49 4.77
C LEU A 32 10.08 21.23 3.26
N SER A 33 11.20 21.02 2.58
CA SER A 33 11.15 20.70 1.15
C SER A 33 10.59 19.30 0.91
N ASP A 34 9.94 19.11 -0.24
CA ASP A 34 9.29 17.85 -0.60
C ASP A 34 10.25 16.64 -0.54
N LYS A 35 11.51 16.84 -0.92
CA LYS A 35 12.55 15.81 -0.80
C LYS A 35 12.78 15.39 0.65
N LYS A 36 12.86 16.34 1.57
CA LYS A 36 13.04 16.05 3.01
C LYS A 36 11.80 15.39 3.60
N SER A 37 10.61 15.82 3.18
CA SER A 37 9.34 15.23 3.58
C SER A 37 9.21 13.76 3.14
N ILE A 38 9.61 13.42 1.91
CA ILE A 38 9.65 12.01 1.44
C ILE A 38 10.64 11.18 2.25
N VAL A 39 11.86 11.68 2.47
CA VAL A 39 12.85 10.96 3.28
C VAL A 39 12.34 10.73 4.70
N PHE A 40 11.71 11.75 5.29
CA PHE A 40 11.08 11.65 6.59
C PHE A 40 9.96 10.60 6.62
N LEU A 41 9.11 10.55 5.59
CA LEU A 41 8.10 9.51 5.43
C LEU A 41 8.73 8.11 5.37
N ILE A 42 9.77 7.92 4.56
CA ILE A 42 10.46 6.62 4.43
C ILE A 42 11.01 6.18 5.79
N ILE A 43 11.63 7.08 6.54
CA ILE A 43 12.14 6.80 7.89
C ILE A 43 11.00 6.41 8.83
N LEU A 44 9.88 7.14 8.82
CA LEU A 44 8.74 6.83 9.68
C LEU A 44 8.10 5.49 9.33
N VAL A 45 7.83 5.22 8.05
CA VAL A 45 7.24 3.95 7.62
C VAL A 45 8.17 2.79 7.95
N THR A 46 9.46 2.94 7.69
CA THR A 46 10.47 1.92 8.04
C THR A 46 10.58 1.72 9.54
N GLY A 47 10.58 2.79 10.33
CA GLY A 47 10.65 2.74 11.79
C GLY A 47 9.43 2.06 12.41
N ILE A 48 8.22 2.48 12.02
CA ILE A 48 6.96 1.86 12.48
C ILE A 48 6.93 0.39 12.07
N GLY A 49 7.26 0.08 10.81
CA GLY A 49 7.33 -1.29 10.31
C GLY A 49 8.32 -2.16 11.08
N THR A 50 9.48 -1.61 11.39
CA THR A 50 10.52 -2.32 12.15
C THR A 50 10.06 -2.64 13.56
N ILE A 51 9.43 -1.69 14.25
CA ILE A 51 8.94 -1.87 15.62
C ILE A 51 7.76 -2.85 15.64
N ALA A 52 6.76 -2.63 14.78
CA ALA A 52 5.53 -3.42 14.77
C ALA A 52 5.75 -4.87 14.32
N PHE A 53 6.67 -5.09 13.39
CA PHE A 53 6.93 -6.40 12.80
C PHE A 53 8.33 -6.94 13.11
N PHE A 54 8.94 -6.48 14.20
CA PHE A 54 10.32 -6.84 14.58
C PHE A 54 10.56 -8.35 14.56
N LYS A 55 9.63 -9.13 15.12
CA LYS A 55 9.72 -10.59 15.18
C LYS A 55 9.68 -11.29 13.82
N TYR A 56 9.02 -10.68 12.83
CA TYR A 56 9.03 -11.18 11.45
C TYR A 56 10.32 -10.80 10.72
N LEU A 57 10.92 -9.65 11.06
CA LEU A 57 12.22 -9.22 10.53
C LEU A 57 13.38 -10.05 11.10
N THR A 58 13.34 -10.39 12.39
CA THR A 58 14.33 -11.28 13.01
C THR A 58 14.13 -12.75 12.66
N THR A 59 13.11 -13.07 11.85
CA THR A 59 12.73 -14.43 11.46
C THR A 59 12.35 -15.35 12.63
N GLU A 60 12.12 -14.79 13.83
CA GLU A 60 11.53 -15.53 14.96
C GLU A 60 10.15 -16.08 14.56
N TYR A 61 9.39 -15.29 13.79
CA TYR A 61 8.16 -15.71 13.15
C TYR A 61 8.24 -15.61 11.64
N LEU A 62 7.65 -16.59 10.97
CA LEU A 62 7.38 -16.53 9.54
C LEU A 62 6.05 -15.82 9.30
N PHE A 63 5.93 -15.12 8.17
CA PHE A 63 4.69 -14.43 7.78
C PHE A 63 3.67 -15.41 7.17
N PHE A 64 3.37 -16.45 7.95
CA PHE A 64 2.49 -17.57 7.67
C PHE A 64 1.73 -17.89 8.95
N PHE A 65 0.40 -17.80 8.86
CA PHE A 65 -0.50 -17.83 9.99
C PHE A 65 -1.20 -19.17 10.05
N LYS A 66 -1.43 -19.71 11.26
CA LYS A 66 -2.12 -20.98 11.48
C LYS A 66 -3.61 -20.82 11.79
N ASP A 67 -4.00 -19.66 12.28
CA ASP A 67 -5.36 -19.35 12.72
C ASP A 67 -6.03 -18.38 11.73
N ILE A 68 -6.36 -17.16 12.15
CA ILE A 68 -6.81 -16.09 11.26
C ILE A 68 -5.69 -15.79 10.24
N GLY A 69 -6.00 -15.91 8.95
CA GLY A 69 -5.01 -15.83 7.87
C GLY A 69 -4.40 -17.18 7.47
N SER A 70 -4.99 -18.32 7.86
CA SER A 70 -4.50 -19.66 7.51
C SER A 70 -4.36 -19.93 6.01
N ASP A 71 -5.05 -19.17 5.16
CA ASP A 71 -4.84 -19.18 3.70
C ASP A 71 -3.39 -18.89 3.31
N SER A 72 -2.65 -18.15 4.13
CA SER A 72 -1.23 -17.97 3.93
C SER A 72 -0.48 -19.31 3.88
N ILE A 73 -0.81 -20.27 4.74
CA ILE A 73 -0.23 -21.62 4.76
C ILE A 73 -0.93 -22.52 3.74
N ASN A 74 -2.26 -22.49 3.68
CA ASN A 74 -3.02 -23.45 2.90
C ASN A 74 -3.04 -23.15 1.39
N GLN A 75 -2.86 -21.90 1.00
CA GLN A 75 -2.91 -21.45 -0.39
C GLN A 75 -1.59 -20.82 -0.84
N ASN A 76 -1.10 -19.83 -0.11
CA ASN A 76 0.07 -19.05 -0.57
C ASN A 76 1.36 -19.86 -0.50
N TYR A 77 1.55 -20.71 0.51
CA TYR A 77 2.73 -21.56 0.60
C TYR A 77 2.80 -22.59 -0.54
N PRO A 78 1.79 -23.46 -0.78
CA PRO A 78 1.79 -24.40 -1.90
C PRO A 78 1.97 -23.72 -3.25
N SER A 79 1.38 -22.53 -3.44
CA SER A 79 1.56 -21.73 -4.65
C SER A 79 3.03 -21.36 -4.88
N GLN A 80 3.75 -20.94 -3.84
CA GLN A 80 5.17 -20.61 -3.96
C GLN A 80 6.05 -21.84 -4.19
N VAL A 81 5.78 -22.96 -3.52
CA VAL A 81 6.50 -24.22 -3.76
C VAL A 81 6.30 -24.70 -5.20
N HIS A 82 5.07 -24.61 -5.70
CA HIS A 82 4.73 -24.96 -7.08
C HIS A 82 5.51 -24.09 -8.09
N ILE A 83 5.59 -22.78 -7.88
CA ILE A 83 6.38 -21.87 -8.72
C ILE A 83 7.85 -22.30 -8.74
N TYR A 84 8.43 -22.60 -7.58
CA TYR A 84 9.80 -23.04 -7.47
C TYR A 84 10.05 -24.35 -8.25
N ASN A 85 9.19 -25.35 -8.08
CA ASN A 85 9.33 -26.64 -8.76
C ASN A 85 9.25 -26.48 -10.29
N ILE A 86 8.29 -25.71 -10.80
CA ILE A 86 8.19 -25.40 -12.24
C ILE A 86 9.49 -24.76 -12.74
N MET A 87 10.01 -23.76 -12.02
CA MET A 87 11.23 -23.07 -12.42
C MET A 87 12.44 -23.99 -12.40
N ARG A 88 12.56 -24.86 -11.40
CA ARG A 88 13.64 -25.85 -11.27
C ARG A 88 13.64 -26.87 -12.39
N GLU A 89 12.46 -27.33 -12.80
CA GLU A 89 12.31 -28.34 -13.85
C GLU A 89 12.39 -27.75 -15.27
N GLY A 90 12.58 -26.44 -15.40
CA GLY A 90 12.59 -25.76 -16.70
C GLY A 90 11.26 -25.89 -17.45
N LEU A 91 10.18 -26.23 -16.75
CA LEU A 91 8.86 -26.40 -17.35
C LEU A 91 8.32 -25.01 -17.74
N THR A 92 8.46 -24.68 -19.02
CA THR A 92 7.78 -23.52 -19.62
C THR A 92 6.34 -23.84 -20.03
N ASN A 93 5.89 -25.08 -19.81
CA ASN A 93 4.57 -25.53 -20.21
C ASN A 93 3.50 -24.80 -19.41
N LYS A 94 2.52 -24.26 -20.14
CA LYS A 94 1.38 -23.50 -19.59
C LYS A 94 0.49 -24.31 -18.66
N TRP A 95 0.74 -25.60 -18.43
CA TRP A 95 -0.07 -26.50 -17.61
C TRP A 95 0.82 -27.36 -16.72
N SER A 96 0.46 -27.45 -15.44
CA SER A 96 1.17 -28.21 -14.44
C SER A 96 0.20 -29.08 -13.66
N PHE A 97 0.62 -30.30 -13.33
CA PHE A 97 -0.14 -31.27 -12.52
C PHE A 97 0.26 -31.26 -11.04
N TYR A 98 1.14 -30.35 -10.61
CA TYR A 98 1.45 -30.17 -9.19
C TYR A 98 0.19 -29.92 -8.33
N PRO A 99 -0.79 -29.11 -8.76
CA PRO A 99 -2.06 -28.98 -8.06
C PRO A 99 -3.09 -29.97 -8.60
N GLY A 100 -3.42 -31.04 -7.88
CA GLY A 100 -4.61 -31.89 -8.09
C GLY A 100 -4.98 -32.19 -9.56
N MET A 101 -6.02 -31.52 -10.07
CA MET A 101 -6.54 -31.68 -11.45
C MET A 101 -5.68 -31.01 -12.54
N GLY A 102 -4.56 -30.42 -12.14
CA GLY A 102 -3.74 -29.54 -12.93
C GLY A 102 -4.25 -28.10 -12.97
N ARG A 103 -3.33 -27.16 -13.16
CA ARG A 103 -3.64 -25.74 -13.31
C ARG A 103 -2.75 -25.14 -14.38
N SER A 104 -3.30 -24.17 -15.10
CA SER A 104 -2.48 -23.37 -16.00
C SER A 104 -1.50 -22.49 -15.23
N TYR A 105 -0.23 -22.56 -15.60
CA TYR A 105 0.80 -21.64 -15.13
C TYR A 105 0.98 -20.53 -16.18
N VAL A 106 0.36 -19.38 -15.92
CA VAL A 106 0.62 -18.14 -16.67
C VAL A 106 1.46 -17.24 -15.79
N ILE A 107 2.65 -16.91 -16.25
CA ILE A 107 3.47 -15.87 -15.63
C ILE A 107 2.75 -14.55 -15.92
N ASN A 108 1.98 -14.04 -14.95
CA ASN A 108 1.23 -12.78 -15.06
C ASN A 108 2.16 -11.56 -14.95
N LEU A 109 3.11 -11.45 -15.87
CA LEU A 109 4.13 -10.40 -15.94
C LEU A 109 3.57 -8.98 -16.13
N LEU A 110 2.30 -8.84 -16.53
CA LEU A 110 1.70 -7.57 -16.95
C LEU A 110 0.42 -7.20 -16.19
N VAL A 111 -0.04 -8.04 -15.25
CA VAL A 111 -1.32 -7.79 -14.55
C VAL A 111 -1.12 -6.86 -13.35
N GLU A 112 0.03 -6.93 -12.69
CA GLU A 112 0.32 -6.08 -11.52
C GLU A 112 1.47 -5.13 -11.80
N PRO A 113 1.34 -3.84 -11.44
CA PRO A 113 2.48 -2.93 -11.50
C PRO A 113 3.62 -3.51 -10.65
N LEU A 114 4.83 -3.48 -11.20
CA LEU A 114 6.05 -4.04 -10.58
C LEU A 114 6.14 -5.58 -10.50
N SER A 115 5.18 -6.34 -11.06
CA SER A 115 5.24 -7.82 -11.07
C SER A 115 6.50 -8.36 -11.75
N TRP A 116 7.01 -7.69 -12.79
CA TRP A 116 8.26 -8.05 -13.45
C TRP A 116 9.48 -7.91 -12.54
N ILE A 117 9.52 -6.87 -11.70
CA ILE A 117 10.59 -6.66 -10.70
C ILE A 117 10.53 -7.76 -9.67
N GLN A 118 9.33 -8.03 -9.13
CA GLN A 118 9.13 -9.08 -8.14
C GLN A 118 9.52 -10.45 -8.70
N LEU A 119 9.25 -10.73 -9.98
CA LEU A 119 9.66 -11.97 -10.64
C LEU A 119 11.18 -12.06 -10.78
N LEU A 120 11.83 -10.96 -11.20
CA LEU A 120 13.28 -10.92 -11.35
C LEU A 120 13.98 -11.13 -10.01
N GLU A 121 13.56 -10.38 -8.98
CA GLU A 121 14.02 -10.52 -7.60
C GLU A 121 13.83 -11.96 -7.12
N SER A 122 12.65 -12.53 -7.35
CA SER A 122 12.31 -13.90 -6.99
C SER A 122 13.25 -14.91 -7.63
N ARG A 123 13.52 -14.79 -8.93
CA ARG A 123 14.42 -15.69 -9.66
C ARG A 123 15.85 -15.59 -9.15
N LEU A 124 16.34 -14.37 -8.91
CA LEU A 124 17.69 -14.15 -8.38
C LEU A 124 17.83 -14.72 -6.97
N GLY A 125 16.87 -14.42 -6.08
CA GLY A 125 16.88 -14.95 -4.71
C GLY A 125 16.81 -16.47 -4.67
N MET A 126 15.96 -17.10 -5.50
CA MET A 126 15.89 -18.55 -5.59
C MET A 126 17.14 -19.19 -6.18
N SER A 127 17.86 -18.51 -7.09
CA SER A 127 19.10 -19.04 -7.65
C SER A 127 20.23 -19.14 -6.63
N VAL A 128 20.21 -18.30 -5.57
CA VAL A 128 21.25 -18.26 -4.53
C VAL A 128 20.85 -19.06 -3.30
N ILE A 129 19.62 -18.88 -2.82
CA ILE A 129 19.15 -19.39 -1.51
C ILE A 129 18.15 -20.56 -1.69
N GLY A 130 17.71 -20.84 -2.92
CA GLY A 130 16.74 -21.89 -3.20
C GLY A 130 15.31 -21.50 -2.79
N GLN A 131 14.49 -22.51 -2.52
CA GLN A 131 13.08 -22.35 -2.16
C GLN A 131 12.88 -21.53 -0.88
N ASP A 132 13.82 -21.63 0.06
CA ASP A 132 13.76 -20.96 1.36
C ASP A 132 13.70 -19.44 1.22
N TYR A 133 14.26 -18.88 0.15
CA TYR A 133 14.14 -17.47 -0.17
C TYR A 133 12.68 -17.01 -0.18
N MET A 134 11.78 -17.77 -0.83
CA MET A 134 10.36 -17.42 -0.93
C MET A 134 9.65 -17.40 0.43
N ILE A 135 10.14 -18.19 1.37
CA ILE A 135 9.53 -18.36 2.68
C ILE A 135 10.02 -17.24 3.61
N TYR A 136 11.33 -17.08 3.74
CA TYR A 136 11.94 -16.13 4.68
C TYR A 136 11.85 -14.68 4.19
N SER A 137 11.94 -14.43 2.87
CA SER A 137 11.84 -13.06 2.32
C SER A 137 10.41 -12.52 2.25
N LYS A 138 9.40 -13.37 2.50
CA LYS A 138 7.99 -13.03 2.27
C LYS A 138 7.58 -11.73 2.96
N PHE A 139 7.91 -11.57 4.24
CA PHE A 139 7.58 -10.36 4.98
C PHE A 139 8.29 -9.13 4.41
N ILE A 140 9.60 -9.25 4.16
CA ILE A 140 10.42 -8.14 3.66
C ILE A 140 9.91 -7.66 2.30
N ARG A 141 9.61 -8.59 1.40
CA ARG A 141 9.01 -8.28 0.09
C ARG A 141 7.68 -7.57 0.27
N LEU A 142 6.81 -8.10 1.12
CA LEU A 142 5.51 -7.50 1.39
C LEU A 142 5.67 -6.10 1.99
N PHE A 143 6.62 -5.91 2.91
CA PHE A 143 6.91 -4.61 3.51
C PHE A 143 7.37 -3.59 2.47
N ILE A 144 8.32 -3.96 1.61
CA ILE A 144 8.84 -3.07 0.56
C ILE A 144 7.73 -2.75 -0.45
N TYR A 145 7.14 -3.76 -1.09
CA TYR A 145 6.24 -3.54 -2.21
C TYR A 145 4.85 -3.06 -1.80
N GLN A 146 4.36 -3.48 -0.64
CA GLN A 146 3.01 -3.13 -0.21
C GLN A 146 3.03 -1.96 0.77
N PHE A 147 3.82 -1.99 1.84
CA PHE A 147 3.76 -0.91 2.84
C PHE A 147 4.53 0.34 2.38
N LEU A 148 5.81 0.18 2.03
CA LEU A 148 6.69 1.30 1.75
C LEU A 148 6.33 1.98 0.42
N LEU A 149 6.20 1.21 -0.66
CA LEU A 149 5.85 1.78 -1.96
C LEU A 149 4.44 2.39 -1.99
N THR A 150 3.44 1.79 -1.32
CA THR A 150 2.11 2.42 -1.23
C THR A 150 2.18 3.75 -0.50
N GLY A 151 2.92 3.83 0.61
CA GLY A 151 3.12 5.09 1.34
C GLY A 151 3.79 6.17 0.48
N ILE A 152 4.89 5.83 -0.21
CA ILE A 152 5.59 6.77 -1.10
C ILE A 152 4.68 7.23 -2.24
N LEU A 153 3.97 6.29 -2.87
CA LEU A 153 3.13 6.58 -4.01
C LEU A 153 1.89 7.43 -3.63
N PHE A 154 1.31 7.15 -2.47
CA PHE A 154 0.21 7.96 -1.95
C PHE A 154 0.68 9.36 -1.55
N TYR A 155 1.89 9.49 -1.01
CA TYR A 155 2.49 10.80 -0.77
C TYR A 155 2.60 11.58 -2.07
N THR A 156 3.16 10.98 -3.12
CA THR A 156 3.30 11.66 -4.42
C THR A 156 1.95 12.06 -5.01
N TYR A 157 0.92 11.23 -4.85
CA TYR A 157 -0.45 11.56 -5.24
C TYR A 157 -1.04 12.73 -4.44
N LEU A 158 -0.84 12.79 -3.12
CA LEU A 158 -1.33 13.94 -2.35
C LEU A 158 -0.58 15.23 -2.73
N ARG A 159 0.67 15.12 -3.15
CA ARG A 159 1.44 16.26 -3.66
C ARG A 159 0.95 16.75 -5.02
N THR A 160 0.46 15.88 -5.91
CA THR A 160 -0.15 16.32 -7.18
C THR A 160 -1.43 17.12 -6.94
N LEU A 161 -2.18 16.78 -5.88
CA LEU A 161 -3.35 17.52 -5.43
C LEU A 161 -3.03 18.80 -4.62
N SER A 162 -1.76 19.20 -4.53
CA SER A 162 -1.31 20.40 -3.81
C SER A 162 -1.63 20.42 -2.30
N PHE A 163 -1.83 19.27 -1.66
CA PHE A 163 -1.96 19.20 -0.19
C PHE A 163 -0.65 19.51 0.51
N SER A 164 -0.69 20.08 1.72
CA SER A 164 0.52 20.40 2.49
C SER A 164 1.37 19.15 2.80
N ASN A 165 2.66 19.36 3.03
CA ASN A 165 3.60 18.27 3.33
C ASN A 165 3.20 17.48 4.57
N PHE A 166 2.69 18.17 5.60
CA PHE A 166 2.18 17.52 6.81
C PHE A 166 1.02 16.56 6.50
N VAL A 167 -0.01 17.04 5.80
CA VAL A 167 -1.18 16.24 5.43
C VAL A 167 -0.77 15.06 4.57
N SER A 168 0.15 15.29 3.62
CA SER A 168 0.66 14.25 2.73
C SER A 168 1.39 13.14 3.49
N VAL A 169 2.24 13.48 4.46
CA VAL A 169 2.94 12.49 5.30
C VAL A 169 1.95 11.71 6.17
N ILE A 170 1.05 12.39 6.86
CA ILE A 170 0.08 11.73 7.76
C ILE A 170 -0.83 10.80 6.96
N GLY A 171 -1.40 11.25 5.85
CA GLY A 171 -2.25 10.43 4.99
C GLY A 171 -1.53 9.20 4.45
N SER A 172 -0.25 9.34 4.09
CA SER A 172 0.59 8.24 3.59
C SER A 172 0.88 7.18 4.65
N ILE A 173 1.12 7.59 5.90
CA ILE A 173 1.30 6.65 7.01
C ILE A 173 -0.03 5.95 7.31
N SER A 174 -1.14 6.70 7.33
CA SER A 174 -2.47 6.16 7.59
C SER A 174 -2.88 5.10 6.57
N ILE A 175 -2.60 5.29 5.27
CA ILE A 175 -2.93 4.29 4.26
C ILE A 175 -1.98 3.09 4.34
N ALA A 176 -0.68 3.33 4.50
CA ALA A 176 0.34 2.27 4.56
C ALA A 176 0.07 1.30 5.71
N PHE A 177 -0.32 1.81 6.89
CA PHE A 177 -0.65 1.01 8.07
C PHE A 177 -2.14 0.91 8.36
N SER A 178 -2.98 1.08 7.34
CA SER A 178 -4.42 0.87 7.49
C SER A 178 -4.73 -0.57 7.90
N GLY A 179 -5.86 -0.79 8.58
CA GLY A 179 -6.28 -2.14 8.99
C GLY A 179 -6.39 -3.11 7.82
N TYR A 180 -6.81 -2.63 6.65
CA TYR A 180 -6.84 -3.42 5.42
C TYR A 180 -5.42 -3.82 4.96
N MET A 181 -4.43 -2.93 5.05
CA MET A 181 -3.04 -3.27 4.73
C MET A 181 -2.46 -4.28 5.73
N VAL A 182 -2.60 -4.02 7.03
CA VAL A 182 -2.03 -4.86 8.09
C VAL A 182 -2.70 -6.23 8.12
N LEU A 183 -4.03 -6.29 8.24
CA LEU A 183 -4.74 -7.57 8.29
C LEU A 183 -4.83 -8.22 6.91
N GLY A 184 -5.14 -7.46 5.87
CA GLY A 184 -5.26 -7.99 4.51
C GLY A 184 -3.95 -8.55 3.96
N SER A 185 -2.80 -8.09 4.45
CA SER A 185 -1.50 -8.70 4.11
C SER A 185 -1.39 -10.16 4.55
N SER A 186 -2.08 -10.57 5.63
CA SER A 186 -2.08 -11.97 6.09
C SER A 186 -2.77 -12.91 5.10
N TRP A 187 -3.78 -12.43 4.37
CA TRP A 187 -4.51 -13.17 3.33
C TRP A 187 -3.98 -12.93 1.91
N GLY A 188 -3.08 -11.97 1.71
CA GLY A 188 -2.58 -11.60 0.39
C GLY A 188 -3.46 -10.57 -0.35
N PHE A 189 -4.35 -9.87 0.34
CA PHE A 189 -5.23 -8.83 -0.22
C PHE A 189 -4.61 -7.43 -0.22
N SER A 190 -3.48 -7.21 0.46
CA SER A 190 -2.83 -5.89 0.53
C SER A 190 -2.49 -5.29 -0.83
N GLY A 191 -2.27 -6.13 -1.85
CA GLY A 191 -2.03 -5.69 -3.23
C GLY A 191 -3.15 -4.84 -3.85
N HIS A 192 -4.38 -4.94 -3.35
CA HIS A 192 -5.49 -4.12 -3.86
C HIS A 192 -5.32 -2.63 -3.53
N VAL A 193 -4.77 -2.30 -2.36
CA VAL A 193 -4.58 -0.91 -1.94
C VAL A 193 -3.49 -0.26 -2.78
N PHE A 194 -2.37 -0.96 -2.99
CA PHE A 194 -1.30 -0.48 -3.86
C PHE A 194 -1.83 -0.20 -5.27
N LYS A 195 -2.61 -1.13 -5.86
CA LYS A 195 -3.22 -0.95 -7.18
C LYS A 195 -4.17 0.26 -7.23
N ALA A 196 -4.99 0.44 -6.20
CA ALA A 196 -5.91 1.58 -6.12
C ALA A 196 -5.15 2.92 -6.06
N VAL A 197 -4.12 3.00 -5.22
CA VAL A 197 -3.26 4.19 -5.07
C VAL A 197 -2.48 4.45 -6.36
N PHE A 198 -1.95 3.41 -7.00
CA PHE A 198 -1.26 3.53 -8.28
C PHE A 198 -2.19 4.04 -9.38
N LEU A 199 -3.43 3.57 -9.41
CA LEU A 199 -4.44 4.04 -10.35
C LEU A 199 -4.76 5.52 -10.11
N LEU A 200 -5.00 5.92 -8.86
CA LEU A 200 -5.25 7.32 -8.47
C LEU A 200 -4.10 8.23 -8.90
N PHE A 201 -2.87 7.84 -8.59
CA PHE A 201 -1.69 8.59 -9.00
C PHE A 201 -1.59 8.70 -10.52
N SER A 202 -1.81 7.60 -11.25
CA SER A 202 -1.71 7.58 -12.71
C SER A 202 -2.75 8.47 -13.38
N PHE A 203 -3.97 8.54 -12.84
CA PHE A 203 -5.01 9.42 -13.37
C PHE A 203 -4.67 10.90 -13.23
N GLU A 204 -4.03 11.30 -12.14
CA GLU A 204 -3.56 12.69 -11.95
C GLU A 204 -2.38 13.07 -12.85
N GLN A 205 -1.77 12.12 -13.56
CA GLN A 205 -0.68 12.38 -14.53
C GLN A 205 -1.17 12.55 -15.98
N LEU A 206 -2.47 12.34 -16.25
CA LEU A 206 -3.09 12.51 -17.57
C LEU A 206 -3.49 13.97 -17.81
#